data_AF-A0A9X8MY19-F1
#
_entry.id   AF-A0A9X8MY19-F1
#
_cell.length_a   1.000
_cell.length_b   1.000
_cell.length_c   1.000
_cell.angle_alpha   90.00
_cell.angle_beta   90.00
_cell.angle_gamma   90.00
#
_symmetry.space_group_name_H-M   'P 1'
#
loop_
_entity.id
_entity.type
_entity.pdbx_description
1 polymer ?
#
loop_
_entity_poly.entity_id
_entity_poly.type
_entity_poly.pdbx_seq_one_letter_code
_entity_poly.pdbx_strand_id
1 'polypeptide(L)'
;MAIREHPVVPVGDVLARLPEEYVRLAHGEFDHDDEEYAETVRRIVTDGIGTGAWASFVFKRSFTGAIADYTVGRALTVFRRLLARESSAHWTFIVHTRDRTLVGATPERHLTLHGGTAVMNPVSGTYRYPPSGPTLPSVVAFLADRKEADELCMVVDKELKMMARICERGVRLSSVPLCRVKLLDSAGVWTCVRRRS
;
A
#
# COMPACT_ATOMS: atom_id res chain seq x y z
N MET A 1 21.32 -8.06 0.15
CA MET A 1 21.15 -8.92 1.34
C MET A 1 20.96 -10.35 0.85
N ALA A 2 21.84 -11.28 1.21
CA ALA A 2 21.70 -12.68 0.83
C ALA A 2 20.97 -13.44 1.94
N ILE A 3 19.98 -14.26 1.58
CA ILE A 3 19.24 -15.09 2.53
C ILE A 3 20.09 -16.34 2.82
N ARG A 4 20.57 -16.46 4.05
CA ARG A 4 21.33 -17.64 4.51
C ARG A 4 20.42 -18.66 5.19
N GLU A 5 19.40 -18.16 5.88
CA GLU A 5 18.42 -18.95 6.62
C GLU A 5 17.02 -18.42 6.33
N HIS A 6 16.04 -19.31 6.26
CA HIS A 6 14.65 -18.97 6.01
C HIS A 6 13.71 -19.91 6.79
N PRO A 7 13.63 -19.76 8.13
CA PRO A 7 12.67 -20.49 8.93
C PRO A 7 11.26 -19.89 8.76
N VAL A 8 10.25 -20.77 8.78
CA VAL A 8 8.83 -20.39 8.84
C VAL A 8 8.33 -20.71 10.25
N VAL A 9 7.71 -19.73 10.90
CA VAL A 9 7.23 -19.84 12.27
C VAL A 9 5.77 -19.36 12.38
N PRO A 10 4.93 -19.98 13.22
CA PRO A 10 3.58 -19.49 13.45
C PRO A 10 3.55 -18.07 14.02
N VAL A 11 2.62 -17.24 13.53
CA VAL A 11 2.49 -15.84 13.96
C VAL A 11 2.21 -15.73 15.47
N GLY A 12 1.42 -16.63 16.03
CA GLY A 12 1.15 -16.67 17.48
C GLY A 12 2.43 -16.83 18.32
N ASP A 13 3.33 -17.71 17.90
CA ASP A 13 4.61 -17.96 18.58
C ASP A 13 5.55 -16.75 18.49
N VAL A 14 5.51 -16.05 17.35
CA VAL A 14 6.26 -14.80 17.15
C VAL A 14 5.72 -13.71 18.08
N LEU A 15 4.41 -13.47 18.08
CA LEU A 15 3.77 -12.46 18.93
C LEU A 15 4.04 -12.68 20.42
N ALA A 16 4.06 -13.95 20.86
CA ALA A 16 4.36 -14.31 22.25
C ALA A 16 5.82 -14.03 22.66
N ARG A 17 6.76 -13.97 21.69
CA ARG A 17 8.20 -13.76 21.94
C ARG A 17 8.66 -12.34 21.66
N LEU A 18 7.93 -11.58 20.84
CA LEU A 18 8.31 -10.20 20.50
C LEU A 18 8.21 -9.28 21.72
N PRO A 19 9.17 -8.36 21.90
CA PRO A 19 9.18 -7.44 23.03
C PRO A 19 7.98 -6.49 23.00
N GLU A 20 7.57 -6.06 24.19
CA GLU A 20 6.54 -5.04 24.40
C GLU A 20 7.13 -3.89 25.20
N GLU A 21 7.95 -3.10 24.52
CA GLU A 21 8.61 -1.94 25.10
C GLU A 21 7.74 -0.68 24.98
N TYR A 22 8.01 0.30 25.84
CA TYR A 22 7.44 1.63 25.67
C TYR A 22 8.09 2.32 24.47
N VAL A 23 7.28 2.66 23.46
CA VAL A 23 7.73 3.38 22.26
C VAL A 23 7.19 4.80 22.33
N ARG A 24 8.09 5.76 22.51
CA ARG A 24 7.78 7.20 22.48
C ARG A 24 8.33 7.82 21.21
N LEU A 25 7.43 8.43 20.44
CA LEU A 25 7.79 9.29 19.33
C LEU A 25 7.91 10.74 19.84
N ALA A 26 9.03 11.39 19.52
CA ALA A 26 9.29 12.80 19.79
C ALA A 26 9.41 13.56 18.47
N HIS A 27 9.07 14.85 18.49
CA HIS A 27 9.21 15.76 17.33
C HIS A 27 8.51 15.22 16.08
N GLY A 28 7.29 14.70 16.24
CA GLY A 28 6.48 14.21 15.13
C GLY A 28 5.89 15.38 14.34
N GLU A 29 6.32 15.57 13.11
CA GLU A 29 5.87 16.65 12.23
C GLU A 29 5.80 16.18 10.77
N PHE A 30 4.97 16.85 9.97
CA PHE A 30 4.99 16.69 8.53
C PHE A 30 5.97 17.68 7.90
N ASP A 31 6.67 17.27 6.85
CA ASP A 31 7.54 18.13 6.05
C ASP A 31 6.78 19.24 5.28
N HIS A 32 5.48 19.06 5.10
CA HIS A 32 4.53 20.06 4.61
C HIS A 32 3.31 20.02 5.52
N ASP A 33 2.89 21.17 6.02
CA ASP A 33 1.63 21.22 6.77
C ASP A 33 0.41 20.99 5.85
N ASP A 34 -0.78 20.93 6.43
CA ASP A 34 -2.00 20.65 5.68
C ASP A 34 -2.36 21.76 4.67
N GLU A 35 -2.03 23.01 4.95
CA GLU A 35 -2.34 24.15 4.08
C GLU A 35 -1.36 24.21 2.88
N GLU A 36 -0.06 24.08 3.15
CA GLU A 36 0.99 24.02 2.14
C GLU A 36 0.79 22.82 1.19
N TYR A 37 0.44 21.66 1.76
CA TYR A 37 0.16 20.47 0.97
C TYR A 37 -1.08 20.66 0.09
N ALA A 38 -2.15 21.25 0.64
CA ALA A 38 -3.37 21.53 -0.12
C ALA A 38 -3.15 22.54 -1.25
N GLU A 39 -2.36 23.60 -1.02
CA GLU A 39 -1.97 24.56 -2.06
C GLU A 39 -1.20 23.88 -3.20
N THR A 40 -0.22 23.03 -2.84
CA THR A 40 0.57 22.31 -3.83
C THR A 40 -0.30 21.35 -4.65
N VAL A 41 -1.20 20.61 -3.99
CA VAL A 41 -2.17 19.74 -4.68
C VAL A 41 -3.05 20.55 -5.64
N ARG A 42 -3.57 21.71 -5.21
CA ARG A 42 -4.39 22.59 -6.07
C ARG A 42 -3.62 23.02 -7.31
N ARG A 43 -2.37 23.45 -7.16
CA ARG A 43 -1.49 23.81 -8.30
C ARG A 43 -1.22 22.64 -9.24
N ILE A 44 -0.96 21.44 -8.71
CA ILE A 44 -0.78 20.23 -9.54
C ILE A 44 -2.04 19.95 -10.37
N VAL A 45 -3.22 20.13 -9.76
CA VAL A 45 -4.51 19.95 -10.44
C VAL A 45 -4.72 21.03 -11.51
N THR A 46 -4.54 22.32 -11.19
CA THR A 46 -4.81 23.42 -12.14
C THR A 46 -3.79 23.49 -13.26
N ASP A 47 -2.50 23.45 -12.91
CA ASP A 47 -1.42 23.79 -13.83
C ASP A 47 -0.90 22.54 -14.57
N GLY A 48 -1.11 21.36 -13.99
CA GLY A 48 -0.71 20.08 -14.57
C GLY A 48 -1.87 19.31 -15.20
N ILE A 49 -2.83 18.87 -14.39
CA ILE A 49 -3.92 18.02 -14.86
C ILE A 49 -4.89 18.83 -15.74
N GLY A 50 -5.24 20.04 -15.33
CA GLY A 50 -6.15 20.94 -16.04
C GLY A 50 -5.61 21.43 -17.39
N THR A 51 -4.29 21.40 -17.60
CA THR A 51 -3.63 21.77 -18.87
C THR A 51 -3.32 20.56 -19.75
N GLY A 52 -3.64 19.34 -19.29
CA GLY A 52 -3.41 18.10 -20.03
C GLY A 52 -1.97 17.58 -19.99
N ALA A 53 -1.11 18.12 -19.13
CA ALA A 53 0.26 17.63 -18.98
C ALA A 53 0.31 16.21 -18.38
N TRP A 54 -0.60 15.89 -17.46
CA TRP A 54 -0.70 14.60 -16.79
C TRP A 54 -2.16 14.22 -16.51
N ALA A 55 -2.45 12.93 -16.41
CA ALA A 55 -3.79 12.44 -16.06
C ALA A 55 -3.94 12.26 -14.53
N SER A 56 -2.96 11.63 -13.88
CA SER A 56 -2.88 11.45 -12.42
C SER A 56 -1.46 11.67 -11.93
N PHE A 57 -1.32 12.07 -10.66
CA PHE A 57 -0.03 12.29 -10.00
C PHE A 57 -0.13 11.96 -8.51
N VAL A 58 0.91 11.32 -7.96
CA VAL A 58 1.03 11.06 -6.52
C VAL A 58 2.06 12.02 -5.95
N PHE A 59 1.61 12.97 -5.15
CA PHE A 59 2.49 13.89 -4.43
C PHE A 59 2.77 13.33 -3.03
N LYS A 60 4.04 13.22 -2.65
CA LYS A 60 4.46 12.66 -1.37
C LYS A 60 4.62 13.78 -0.34
N ARG A 61 4.08 13.56 0.87
CA ARG A 61 4.55 14.21 2.10
C ARG A 61 5.11 13.19 3.07
N SER A 62 6.02 13.61 3.95
CA SER A 62 6.69 12.74 4.92
C SER A 62 6.33 13.18 6.33
N PHE A 63 5.88 12.24 7.16
CA PHE A 63 5.84 12.44 8.60
C PHE A 63 7.16 11.96 9.20
N THR A 64 7.89 12.86 9.85
CA THR A 64 9.18 12.59 10.48
C THR A 64 9.07 12.75 11.97
N GLY A 65 9.77 11.88 12.70
CA GLY A 65 9.90 11.99 14.14
C GLY A 65 11.00 11.07 14.64
N ALA A 66 11.46 11.31 15.86
CA ALA A 66 12.49 10.53 16.49
C ALA A 66 11.86 9.55 17.49
N ILE A 67 12.14 8.26 17.33
CA ILE A 67 11.91 7.30 18.41
C ILE A 67 13.01 7.56 19.44
N ALA A 68 12.62 8.01 20.64
CA ALA A 68 13.56 8.20 21.75
C ALA A 68 14.36 6.91 21.96
N ASP A 69 15.62 7.00 22.42
CA ASP A 69 16.48 5.86 22.81
C ASP A 69 16.29 4.63 21.91
N TYR A 70 16.39 4.84 20.59
CA TYR A 70 16.02 3.83 19.62
C TYR A 70 16.81 2.54 19.82
N THR A 71 16.08 1.41 19.83
CA THR A 71 16.64 0.05 19.81
C THR A 71 15.90 -0.77 18.76
N VAL A 72 16.51 -1.87 18.32
CA VAL A 72 15.81 -2.87 17.50
C VAL A 72 14.60 -3.45 18.25
N GLY A 73 14.67 -3.53 19.59
CA GLY A 73 13.55 -3.93 20.44
C GLY A 73 12.32 -3.03 20.28
N ARG A 74 12.51 -1.70 20.28
CA ARG A 74 11.42 -0.74 20.03
C ARG A 74 10.83 -0.89 18.62
N ALA A 75 11.66 -1.16 17.60
CA ALA A 75 11.16 -1.45 16.25
C ALA A 75 10.36 -2.76 16.19
N LEU A 76 10.82 -3.81 16.88
CA LEU A 76 10.11 -5.07 17.02
C LEU A 76 8.77 -4.91 17.76
N THR A 77 8.68 -4.01 18.73
CA THR A 77 7.40 -3.66 19.37
C THR A 77 6.43 -2.98 18.39
N VAL A 78 6.92 -2.07 17.52
CA VAL A 78 6.07 -1.48 16.47
C VAL A 78 5.58 -2.58 15.53
N PHE A 79 6.46 -3.48 15.08
CA PHE A 79 6.10 -4.61 14.24
C PHE A 79 5.07 -5.54 14.90
N ARG A 80 5.24 -5.86 16.20
CA ARG A 80 4.27 -6.63 16.99
C ARG A 80 2.88 -5.99 16.97
N ARG A 81 2.82 -4.66 17.18
CA ARG A 81 1.55 -3.91 17.17
C ARG A 81 0.90 -3.90 15.80
N LEU A 82 1.68 -3.79 14.72
CA LEU A 82 1.16 -3.89 13.35
C LEU A 82 0.60 -5.30 13.08
N LEU A 83 1.36 -6.35 13.38
CA LEU A 83 0.92 -7.74 13.21
C LEU A 83 -0.39 -8.05 13.96
N ALA A 84 -0.61 -7.43 15.11
CA ALA A 84 -1.79 -7.68 15.94
C ALA A 84 -3.03 -6.85 15.54
N ARG A 85 -2.85 -5.72 14.85
CA ARG A 85 -3.91 -4.74 14.59
C ARG A 85 -4.28 -4.58 13.13
N GLU A 86 -3.33 -4.78 12.22
CA GLU A 86 -3.56 -4.63 10.79
C GLU A 86 -3.98 -5.96 10.18
N SER A 87 -5.14 -5.98 9.50
CA SER A 87 -5.73 -7.19 8.92
C SER A 87 -5.70 -7.22 7.39
N SER A 88 -5.48 -6.07 6.75
CA SER A 88 -5.67 -5.90 5.31
C SER A 88 -4.38 -5.88 4.49
N ALA A 89 -3.23 -5.88 5.16
CA ALA A 89 -1.94 -5.75 4.49
C ALA A 89 -1.64 -6.97 3.61
N HIS A 90 -1.14 -6.72 2.40
CA HIS A 90 -0.47 -7.74 1.60
C HIS A 90 0.79 -8.24 2.31
N TRP A 91 1.53 -7.33 2.95
CA TRP A 91 2.71 -7.69 3.71
C TRP A 91 2.90 -6.79 4.93
N THR A 92 2.90 -7.40 6.12
CA THR A 92 3.38 -6.78 7.36
C THR A 92 4.81 -7.24 7.59
N PHE A 93 5.76 -6.32 7.66
CA PHE A 93 7.18 -6.63 7.65
C PHE A 93 8.00 -5.80 8.64
N ILE A 94 9.10 -6.40 9.07
CA ILE A 94 10.25 -5.71 9.64
C ILE A 94 11.51 -6.19 8.90
N VAL A 95 12.30 -5.26 8.40
CA VAL A 95 13.59 -5.52 7.76
C VAL A 95 14.62 -4.65 8.45
N HIS A 96 15.58 -5.28 9.13
CA HIS A 96 16.71 -4.59 9.73
C HIS A 96 17.95 -4.85 8.89
N THR A 97 18.52 -3.80 8.33
CA THR A 97 19.86 -3.80 7.73
C THR A 97 20.88 -3.33 8.77
N ARG A 98 22.15 -3.21 8.38
CA ARG A 98 23.21 -2.76 9.30
C ARG A 98 22.93 -1.38 9.92
N ASP A 99 22.29 -0.50 9.18
CA ASP A 99 22.18 0.93 9.48
C ASP A 99 20.73 1.44 9.48
N ARG A 100 19.77 0.63 9.04
CA ARG A 100 18.36 1.05 8.88
C ARG A 100 17.41 -0.05 9.30
N THR A 101 16.23 0.36 9.76
CA THR A 101 15.11 -0.54 10.00
C THR A 101 13.90 -0.03 9.25
N LEU A 102 13.30 -0.91 8.47
CA LEU A 102 12.05 -0.66 7.77
C LEU A 102 10.97 -1.48 8.47
N VAL A 103 9.92 -0.83 8.94
CA VAL A 103 8.75 -1.47 9.54
C VAL A 103 7.52 -0.95 8.81
N GLY A 104 6.64 -1.84 8.37
CA GLY A 104 5.47 -1.41 7.61
C GLY A 104 4.43 -2.50 7.43
N ALA A 105 3.26 -2.07 6.98
CA ALA A 105 2.15 -2.92 6.59
C ALA A 105 1.60 -2.40 5.26
N THR A 106 2.10 -2.95 4.15
CA THR A 106 1.70 -2.50 2.80
C THR A 106 0.46 -3.27 2.33
N PRO A 107 -0.60 -2.61 1.84
CA PRO A 107 -1.75 -3.28 1.24
C PRO A 107 -1.46 -3.73 -0.21
N GLU A 108 -0.40 -3.23 -0.82
CA GLU A 108 -0.13 -3.38 -2.24
C GLU A 108 1.14 -4.21 -2.48
N ARG A 109 1.03 -5.18 -3.39
CA ARG A 109 2.18 -5.90 -3.92
C ARG A 109 2.75 -5.08 -5.07
N HIS A 110 4.07 -5.04 -5.19
CA HIS A 110 4.68 -4.45 -6.38
C HIS A 110 4.52 -5.38 -7.59
N LEU A 111 5.11 -6.57 -7.53
CA LEU A 111 5.01 -7.61 -8.56
C LEU A 111 5.31 -8.97 -7.91
N THR A 112 4.56 -10.01 -8.28
CA THR A 112 4.93 -11.40 -7.97
C THR A 112 5.14 -12.19 -9.25
N LEU A 113 6.17 -13.04 -9.28
CA LEU A 113 6.48 -13.93 -10.39
C LEU A 113 6.55 -15.37 -9.90
N HIS A 114 5.63 -16.22 -10.35
CA HIS A 114 5.61 -17.64 -9.98
C HIS A 114 5.31 -18.52 -11.21
N GLY A 115 6.18 -19.49 -11.50
CA GLY A 115 5.97 -20.39 -12.66
C GLY A 115 5.86 -19.66 -14.01
N GLY A 116 6.52 -18.51 -14.17
CA GLY A 116 6.40 -17.64 -15.35
C GLY A 116 5.13 -16.78 -15.38
N THR A 117 4.35 -16.78 -14.30
CA THR A 117 3.15 -15.96 -14.13
C THR A 117 3.49 -14.69 -13.35
N ALA A 118 3.47 -13.54 -14.03
CA ALA A 118 3.60 -12.22 -13.42
C ALA A 118 2.23 -11.67 -12.97
N VAL A 119 2.19 -11.04 -11.80
CA VAL A 119 0.97 -10.51 -11.17
C VAL A 119 1.26 -9.18 -10.48
N MET A 120 0.52 -8.12 -10.82
CA MET A 120 0.41 -6.87 -10.06
C MET A 120 -0.97 -6.81 -9.36
N ASN A 121 -1.26 -5.75 -8.61
CA ASN A 121 -2.54 -5.52 -7.93
C ASN A 121 -2.71 -4.02 -7.72
N PRO A 122 -3.20 -3.29 -8.73
CA PRO A 122 -3.36 -1.85 -8.66
C PRO A 122 -4.34 -1.51 -7.55
N VAL A 123 -3.94 -0.62 -6.66
CA VAL A 123 -4.81 -0.09 -5.60
C VAL A 123 -4.89 1.43 -5.72
N SER A 124 -6.11 1.95 -5.88
CA SER A 124 -6.40 3.38 -5.81
C SER A 124 -7.83 3.60 -5.30
N GLY A 125 -8.11 4.83 -4.87
CA GLY A 125 -9.32 5.17 -4.13
C GLY A 125 -9.21 4.77 -2.65
N THR A 126 -9.70 5.61 -1.75
CA THR A 126 -9.54 5.38 -0.30
C THR A 126 -10.78 5.79 0.48
N TYR A 127 -11.43 4.79 1.09
CA TYR A 127 -12.53 5.03 2.03
C TYR A 127 -11.99 5.25 3.44
N ARG A 128 -12.11 6.48 3.94
CA ARG A 128 -11.71 6.83 5.31
C ARG A 128 -12.84 6.47 6.28
N TYR A 129 -12.53 5.61 7.26
CA TYR A 129 -13.52 5.24 8.27
C TYR A 129 -13.87 6.45 9.15
N PRO A 130 -15.17 6.70 9.42
CA PRO A 130 -15.55 7.69 10.42
C PRO A 130 -15.16 7.18 11.82
N PRO A 131 -15.08 8.06 12.84
CA PRO A 131 -14.74 7.65 14.20
C PRO A 131 -15.62 6.55 14.79
N SER A 132 -16.88 6.46 14.34
CA SER A 132 -17.84 5.42 14.72
C SER A 132 -17.63 4.06 14.03
N GLY A 133 -16.66 3.96 13.11
CA GLY A 133 -16.44 2.79 12.27
C GLY A 133 -17.27 2.78 10.98
N PRO A 134 -16.94 1.88 10.03
CA PRO A 134 -17.60 1.84 8.73
C PRO A 134 -19.07 1.43 8.86
N THR A 135 -19.95 2.03 8.05
CA THR A 135 -21.35 1.60 7.94
C THR A 135 -21.60 1.06 6.54
N LEU A 136 -22.54 0.13 6.39
CA LEU A 136 -22.88 -0.40 5.07
C LEU A 136 -23.31 0.71 4.09
N PRO A 137 -24.16 1.69 4.45
CA PRO A 137 -24.54 2.77 3.55
C PRO A 137 -23.36 3.64 3.10
N SER A 138 -22.45 4.00 4.00
CA SER A 138 -21.29 4.85 3.65
C SER A 138 -20.29 4.11 2.76
N VAL A 139 -20.13 2.81 2.98
CA VAL A 139 -19.36 1.92 2.11
C VAL A 139 -19.98 1.84 0.71
N VAL A 140 -21.28 1.61 0.61
CA VAL A 140 -21.97 1.56 -0.68
C VAL A 140 -21.88 2.89 -1.42
N ALA A 141 -22.00 4.02 -0.72
CA ALA A 141 -21.83 5.34 -1.30
C ALA A 141 -20.43 5.54 -1.89
N PHE A 142 -19.39 5.14 -1.16
CA PHE A 142 -18.01 5.17 -1.66
C PHE A 142 -17.81 4.29 -2.91
N LEU A 143 -18.36 3.06 -2.91
CA LEU A 143 -18.29 2.17 -4.08
C LEU A 143 -18.98 2.74 -5.32
N ALA A 144 -19.92 3.66 -5.14
CA ALA A 144 -20.64 4.36 -6.20
C ALA A 144 -20.01 5.73 -6.55
N ASP A 145 -18.95 6.16 -5.85
CA ASP A 145 -18.29 7.43 -6.12
C ASP A 145 -17.52 7.34 -7.45
N ARG A 146 -17.94 8.18 -8.41
CA ARG A 146 -17.36 8.23 -9.74
C ARG A 146 -15.90 8.67 -9.71
N LYS A 147 -15.53 9.63 -8.86
CA LYS A 147 -14.15 10.12 -8.78
C LYS A 147 -13.23 8.98 -8.33
N GLU A 148 -13.66 8.23 -7.31
CA GLU A 148 -12.87 7.10 -6.79
C GLU A 148 -12.81 5.94 -7.80
N ALA A 149 -13.89 5.69 -8.54
CA ALA A 149 -13.90 4.73 -9.65
C ALA A 149 -12.94 5.13 -10.79
N ASP A 150 -12.99 6.39 -11.20
CA ASP A 150 -12.14 6.95 -12.26
C ASP A 150 -10.65 6.89 -11.85
N GLU A 151 -10.34 7.19 -10.59
CA GLU A 151 -8.98 7.07 -10.04
C GLU A 151 -8.42 5.64 -10.16
N LEU A 152 -9.21 4.63 -9.75
CA LEU A 152 -8.83 3.23 -9.90
C LEU A 152 -8.64 2.82 -11.36
N CYS A 153 -9.55 3.25 -12.23
CA CYS A 153 -9.49 3.01 -13.67
C CYS A 153 -8.18 3.54 -14.29
N MET A 154 -7.77 4.73 -13.88
CA MET A 154 -6.53 5.34 -14.35
C MET A 154 -5.29 4.55 -13.90
N VAL A 155 -5.23 4.11 -12.64
CA VAL A 155 -4.11 3.29 -12.15
C VAL A 155 -4.07 1.93 -12.85
N VAL A 156 -5.23 1.30 -13.06
CA VAL A 156 -5.35 0.05 -13.84
C VAL A 156 -4.77 0.20 -15.24
N ASP A 157 -5.08 1.29 -15.97
CA ASP A 157 -4.51 1.53 -17.30
C ASP A 157 -2.98 1.74 -17.25
N LYS A 158 -2.47 2.45 -16.24
CA LYS A 158 -1.01 2.64 -16.08
C LYS A 158 -0.28 1.34 -15.80
N GLU A 159 -0.81 0.49 -14.94
CA GLU A 159 -0.22 -0.82 -14.69
C GLU A 159 -0.36 -1.77 -15.87
N LEU A 160 -1.47 -1.72 -16.60
CA LEU A 160 -1.65 -2.50 -17.83
C LEU A 160 -0.57 -2.14 -18.86
N LYS A 161 -0.24 -0.85 -19.02
CA LYS A 161 0.86 -0.38 -19.87
C LYS A 161 2.22 -0.91 -19.41
N MET A 162 2.46 -0.98 -18.10
CA MET A 162 3.67 -1.59 -17.56
C MET A 162 3.72 -3.09 -17.85
N MET A 163 2.64 -3.82 -17.57
CA MET A 163 2.52 -5.26 -17.79
C MET A 163 2.66 -5.62 -19.28
N ALA A 164 2.08 -4.84 -20.19
CA ALA A 164 2.20 -5.04 -21.63
C ALA A 164 3.65 -4.91 -22.14
N ARG A 165 4.51 -4.15 -21.45
CA ARG A 165 5.94 -4.05 -21.79
C ARG A 165 6.76 -5.25 -21.34
N ILE A 166 6.32 -5.95 -20.29
CA ILE A 166 7.06 -7.07 -19.68
C ILE A 166 6.47 -8.44 -20.01
N CYS A 167 5.21 -8.51 -20.46
CA CYS A 167 4.51 -9.76 -20.79
C CYS A 167 4.29 -9.90 -22.30
N GLU A 168 5.00 -10.84 -22.93
CA GLU A 168 4.92 -11.11 -24.37
C GLU A 168 3.56 -11.63 -24.84
N ARG A 169 2.84 -12.38 -23.98
CA ARG A 169 1.65 -13.17 -24.37
C ARG A 169 0.34 -12.52 -23.95
N GLY A 170 0.36 -11.23 -23.68
CA GLY A 170 -0.78 -10.45 -23.24
C GLY A 170 -1.01 -10.50 -21.72
N VAL A 171 -1.93 -9.65 -21.28
CA VAL A 171 -2.23 -9.39 -19.86
C VAL A 171 -3.72 -9.64 -19.64
N ARG A 172 -4.08 -10.34 -18.56
CA ARG A 172 -5.48 -10.62 -18.20
C ARG A 172 -5.84 -9.99 -16.86
N LEU A 173 -6.90 -9.20 -16.86
CA LEU A 173 -7.58 -8.68 -15.67
C LEU A 173 -8.56 -9.72 -15.13
N SER A 174 -8.47 -10.10 -13.84
CA SER A 174 -9.33 -11.15 -13.24
C SER A 174 -10.48 -10.62 -12.36
N SER A 175 -10.59 -9.31 -12.17
CA SER A 175 -11.58 -8.61 -11.32
C SER A 175 -11.49 -7.12 -11.64
N VAL A 176 -12.50 -6.38 -12.12
CA VAL A 176 -13.76 -5.88 -11.53
C VAL A 176 -14.67 -5.58 -12.73
N PRO A 177 -16.02 -5.66 -12.70
CA PRO A 177 -16.83 -5.22 -13.84
C PRO A 177 -16.72 -3.69 -13.93
N LEU A 178 -15.66 -3.23 -14.60
CA LEU A 178 -15.31 -1.86 -14.95
C LEU A 178 -15.34 -0.88 -13.75
N CYS A 179 -14.27 -0.93 -12.95
CA CYS A 179 -13.89 0.10 -11.97
C CYS A 179 -14.92 0.40 -10.86
N ARG A 180 -15.20 -0.59 -10.01
CA ARG A 180 -15.75 -0.33 -8.67
C ARG A 180 -14.61 -0.23 -7.67
N VAL A 181 -14.71 0.78 -6.80
CA VAL A 181 -13.68 1.12 -5.81
C VAL A 181 -13.43 -0.06 -4.86
N LYS A 182 -12.18 -0.23 -4.45
CA LYS A 182 -11.81 -1.29 -3.52
C LYS A 182 -11.92 -0.74 -2.10
N LEU A 183 -12.78 -1.35 -1.28
CA LEU A 183 -12.71 -1.16 0.18
C LEU A 183 -11.38 -1.72 0.67
N LEU A 184 -10.93 -1.26 1.82
CA LEU A 184 -9.67 -1.64 2.46
C LEU A 184 -9.43 -3.15 2.70
N ASP A 185 -10.13 -4.11 2.06
CA ASP A 185 -10.03 -5.55 2.36
C ASP A 185 -10.13 -6.56 1.18
N SER A 186 -10.02 -6.20 -0.12
CA SER A 186 -10.14 -7.25 -1.18
C SER A 186 -9.36 -7.00 -2.48
N ALA A 187 -8.27 -7.73 -2.70
CA ALA A 187 -7.32 -7.57 -3.81
C ALA A 187 -7.85 -7.95 -5.21
N GLY A 188 -7.51 -7.14 -6.22
CA GLY A 188 -7.64 -7.50 -7.62
C GLY A 188 -6.36 -8.18 -8.11
N VAL A 189 -6.49 -9.38 -8.69
CA VAL A 189 -5.33 -10.21 -9.05
C VAL A 189 -5.20 -10.20 -10.57
N TRP A 190 -4.01 -9.86 -11.08
CA TRP A 190 -3.66 -10.06 -12.50
C TRP A 190 -2.97 -11.41 -12.68
N THR A 191 -3.25 -12.17 -13.73
CA THR A 191 -2.65 -13.52 -13.89
C THR A 191 -2.19 -13.74 -15.34
N CYS A 192 -0.90 -14.06 -15.53
CA CYS A 192 -0.32 -14.47 -16.81
C CYS A 192 -0.12 -16.00 -16.86
N VAL A 193 -0.81 -16.75 -17.72
CA VAL A 193 -0.69 -18.22 -17.78
C VAL A 193 0.38 -18.65 -18.78
N ARG A 194 1.40 -19.41 -18.34
CA ARG A 194 2.34 -20.13 -19.22
C ARG A 194 1.73 -21.49 -19.58
N ARG A 195 1.54 -21.81 -20.87
CA ARG A 195 1.29 -23.21 -21.28
C ARG A 195 2.57 -24.03 -21.09
N ARG A 196 2.45 -25.20 -20.45
CA ARG A 196 3.47 -26.24 -20.50
C ARG A 196 3.64 -26.67 -21.97
N SER A 197 4.86 -26.68 -22.45
CA SER A 197 5.29 -27.52 -23.58
C SER A 197 5.41 -28.95 -23.11
#